data_AF-A0A850GKA0-F1
#
_entry.id   AF-A0A850GKA0-F1
#
_cell.length_a   1.000
_cell.length_b   1.000
_cell.length_c   1.000
_cell.angle_alpha   90.00
_cell.angle_beta   90.00
_cell.angle_gamma   90.00
#
_symmetry.space_group_name_H-M   'P 1'
#
loop_
_entity.id
_entity.type
_entity.pdbx_description
1 polymer ?
#
loop_
_entity_poly.entity_id
_entity_poly.type
_entity_poly.pdbx_seq_one_letter_code
_entity_poly.pdbx_strand_id
1 'polypeptide(L)'
;MDRRRLVVTSGSVALMLASATAWASPPPPPPPQRGDSASASTGSSGSSAASTRASSGSTTLRSSSAPPPPSANTDSGGVSDPLTIDQRTPDTDLTGTWTFSRGAVSRSPNYIASVDEDPFFTVNPVGYYQGVSLDGGNTPPFAPTEVGGQSAVLTWTGFERGEASSRVFFQLSTGVEPEVVVEDGRVRVKLPRTSVTVRNNRRKLITRYFNTPVEEVLVSRKGKDLQVDLVLRWAATPTWDTKPGPNGYQLLVFEFPDTLDAPLPPSATTPTTPSGGESASDDGGDAFLPTD
;
A
#
# COMPACT_ATOMS: atom_id res chain seq x y z
N MET A 1 11.62 15.78 -30.60
CA MET A 1 10.29 15.34 -30.11
C MET A 1 10.20 15.72 -28.63
N ASP A 2 9.77 16.95 -28.36
CA ASP A 2 9.64 17.50 -27.01
C ASP A 2 8.44 16.91 -26.28
N ARG A 3 8.69 16.14 -25.22
CA ARG A 3 7.65 15.64 -24.32
C ARG A 3 7.34 16.70 -23.28
N ARG A 4 6.25 17.44 -23.50
CA ARG A 4 5.70 18.39 -22.51
C ARG A 4 5.21 17.60 -21.30
N ARG A 5 5.94 17.73 -20.19
CA ARG A 5 5.58 17.20 -18.87
C ARG A 5 4.49 18.09 -18.29
N LEU A 6 3.25 17.61 -18.23
CA LEU A 6 2.15 18.35 -17.62
C LEU A 6 2.21 18.12 -16.10
N VAL A 7 2.76 19.10 -15.37
CA VAL A 7 2.75 19.09 -13.90
C VAL A 7 1.39 19.64 -13.48
N VAL A 8 0.47 18.77 -13.08
CA VAL A 8 -0.78 19.19 -12.43
C VAL A 8 -0.48 19.44 -10.97
N THR A 9 -0.11 20.68 -10.63
CA THR A 9 -0.19 21.16 -9.26
C THR A 9 -1.66 21.39 -8.92
N SER A 10 -2.22 20.53 -8.07
CA SER A 10 -3.51 20.79 -7.41
C SER A 10 -3.39 22.05 -6.55
N GLY A 11 -3.73 23.20 -7.14
CA GLY A 11 -3.96 24.44 -6.40
C GLY A 11 -5.32 24.34 -5.71
N SER A 12 -5.31 24.09 -4.41
CA SER A 12 -6.48 24.27 -3.56
C SER A 12 -6.93 25.73 -3.59
N VAL A 13 -7.99 26.03 -4.33
CA VAL A 13 -8.71 27.31 -4.18
C VAL A 13 -9.60 27.18 -2.96
N ALA A 14 -9.08 27.58 -1.80
CA ALA A 14 -9.88 27.77 -0.59
C ALA A 14 -10.72 29.06 -0.77
N LEU A 15 -11.95 28.90 -1.27
CA LEU A 15 -12.95 29.97 -1.21
C LEU A 15 -13.47 30.04 0.24
N MET A 16 -12.83 30.86 1.08
CA MET A 16 -13.35 31.21 2.40
C MET A 16 -14.61 32.09 2.23
N LEU A 17 -15.79 31.48 2.30
CA LEU A 17 -16.98 32.17 2.82
C LEU A 17 -17.04 31.89 4.33
N ALA A 18 -16.62 32.88 5.11
CA ALA A 18 -16.81 32.89 6.55
C ALA A 18 -18.27 33.28 6.87
N SER A 19 -19.14 32.29 7.00
CA SER A 19 -20.42 32.44 7.70
C SER A 19 -20.19 32.15 9.17
N ALA A 20 -20.06 33.20 9.98
CA ALA A 20 -19.89 33.08 11.43
C ALA A 20 -21.23 32.70 12.09
N THR A 21 -21.53 31.40 12.16
CA THR A 21 -22.53 30.88 13.09
C THR A 21 -21.83 30.57 14.40
N ALA A 22 -22.05 31.42 15.41
CA ALA A 22 -21.52 31.24 16.75
C ALA A 22 -22.15 30.02 17.43
N TRP A 23 -21.54 28.84 17.25
CA TRP A 23 -21.78 27.71 18.14
C TRP A 23 -21.04 27.94 19.44
N ALA A 24 -21.79 28.00 20.55
CA ALA A 24 -21.25 28.03 21.88
C ALA A 24 -20.43 26.76 22.13
N SER A 25 -19.11 26.91 22.23
CA SER A 25 -18.21 25.82 22.57
C SER A 25 -18.60 25.22 23.93
N PRO A 26 -18.64 23.89 24.07
CA PRO A 26 -18.79 23.27 25.38
C PRO A 26 -17.64 23.69 26.31
N PRO A 27 -17.90 23.87 27.62
CA PRO A 27 -16.89 24.32 28.57
C PRO A 27 -15.70 23.34 28.64
N PRO A 28 -14.47 23.83 28.86
CA PRO A 28 -13.31 22.98 28.98
C PRO A 28 -13.46 22.01 30.16
N PRO A 29 -12.93 20.78 30.04
CA PRO A 29 -12.92 19.82 31.15
C PRO A 29 -12.12 20.37 32.34
N PRO A 30 -12.50 20.02 33.58
CA PRO A 30 -11.77 20.45 34.77
C PRO A 30 -10.33 19.90 34.76
N PRO A 31 -9.36 20.65 35.29
CA PRO A 31 -7.98 20.18 35.38
C PRO A 31 -7.89 18.92 36.26
N PRO A 32 -6.96 17.99 35.95
CA PRO A 32 -6.76 16.79 36.76
C PRO A 32 -6.37 17.17 38.18
N GLN A 33 -7.11 16.65 39.17
CA GLN A 33 -6.78 16.82 40.56
C GLN A 33 -5.44 16.16 40.86
N ARG A 34 -4.51 17.00 41.32
CA ARG A 34 -3.16 16.62 41.73
C ARG A 34 -3.28 15.80 43.01
N GLY A 35 -3.25 14.47 42.87
CA GLY A 35 -3.15 13.57 44.01
C GLY A 35 -1.78 13.72 44.66
N ASP A 36 -1.76 14.39 45.81
CA ASP A 36 -0.62 14.37 46.71
C ASP A 36 -0.47 12.94 47.27
N SER A 37 0.60 12.27 46.88
CA SER A 37 1.09 11.08 47.57
C SER A 37 2.59 11.22 47.73
N ALA A 38 2.93 11.86 48.84
CA ALA A 38 4.29 11.87 49.37
C ALA A 38 4.67 10.46 49.81
N SER A 39 5.76 9.93 49.27
CA SER A 39 6.54 8.88 49.94
C SER A 39 7.99 9.04 49.52
N ALA A 40 8.80 9.46 50.48
CA ALA A 40 10.23 9.65 50.35
C ALA A 40 10.94 8.34 49.98
N SER A 41 11.94 8.42 49.10
CA SER A 41 13.15 7.61 49.28
C SER A 41 14.38 8.34 48.74
N THR A 42 15.24 8.59 49.70
CA THR A 42 16.60 9.10 49.75
C THR A 42 17.55 8.40 48.77
N GLY A 43 18.40 9.22 48.11
CA GLY A 43 19.82 8.91 47.96
C GLY A 43 20.27 8.29 46.64
N SER A 44 21.06 9.03 45.86
CA SER A 44 22.48 8.71 45.64
C SER A 44 23.07 9.66 44.59
N SER A 45 23.94 10.54 45.06
CA SER A 45 24.84 11.39 44.30
C SER A 45 25.96 10.53 43.68
N GLY A 46 26.20 10.69 42.36
CA GLY A 46 27.22 9.92 41.66
C GLY A 46 27.71 10.60 40.37
N SER A 47 28.55 11.62 40.56
CA SER A 47 29.68 12.04 39.72
C SER A 47 29.62 11.95 38.19
N SER A 48 29.66 13.15 37.63
CA SER A 48 30.32 13.56 36.40
C SER A 48 31.68 12.92 36.13
N ALA A 49 31.90 12.45 34.91
CA ALA A 49 33.20 12.50 34.25
C ALA A 49 33.02 12.59 32.73
N ALA A 50 33.40 13.74 32.19
CA ALA A 50 33.69 13.92 30.78
C ALA A 50 34.87 13.04 30.38
N SER A 51 34.79 12.44 29.19
CA SER A 51 35.97 11.89 28.50
C SER A 51 35.79 12.02 27.01
N THR A 52 36.28 13.15 26.50
CA THR A 52 36.79 13.33 25.16
C THR A 52 37.91 12.31 24.91
N ARG A 53 37.74 11.42 23.94
CA ARG A 53 38.88 10.69 23.37
C ARG A 53 38.72 10.56 21.86
N ALA A 54 39.55 11.33 21.16
CA ALA A 54 39.94 11.09 19.80
C ALA A 54 40.83 9.83 19.74
N SER A 55 40.57 8.94 18.78
CA SER A 55 41.56 8.04 18.19
C SER A 55 40.99 7.45 16.91
N SER A 56 41.51 7.82 15.74
CA SER A 56 42.58 7.10 15.03
C SER A 56 42.04 5.97 14.15
N GLY A 57 42.30 6.10 12.86
CA GLY A 57 41.80 5.21 11.82
C GLY A 57 42.13 3.74 12.01
N SER A 58 41.18 2.90 11.63
CA SER A 58 41.38 1.48 11.41
C SER A 58 40.88 1.14 10.00
N THR A 59 41.85 0.97 9.09
CA THR A 59 41.62 0.41 7.76
C THR A 59 41.43 -1.09 7.94
N THR A 60 40.19 -1.55 8.07
CA THR A 60 39.88 -2.97 8.10
C THR A 60 39.72 -3.48 6.67
N LEU A 61 40.78 -4.08 6.15
CA LEU A 61 40.74 -4.95 4.99
C LEU A 61 39.74 -6.07 5.28
N ARG A 62 38.57 -6.01 4.64
CA ARG A 62 37.58 -7.09 4.66
C ARG A 62 38.09 -8.21 3.76
N SER A 63 38.77 -9.18 4.37
CA SER A 63 39.03 -10.49 3.79
C SER A 63 37.69 -11.16 3.46
N SER A 64 37.45 -11.41 2.18
CA SER A 64 36.33 -12.18 1.68
C SER A 64 36.55 -13.67 1.96
N SER A 65 36.21 -14.14 3.15
CA SER A 65 36.10 -15.57 3.42
C SER A 65 34.75 -16.05 2.88
N ALA A 66 34.76 -16.71 1.73
CA ALA A 66 33.61 -17.42 1.20
C ALA A 66 33.15 -18.49 2.22
N PRO A 67 31.84 -18.71 2.39
CA PRO A 67 31.34 -19.80 3.23
C PRO A 67 31.79 -21.16 2.66
N PRO A 68 32.16 -22.13 3.52
CA PRO A 68 32.51 -23.47 3.07
C PRO A 68 31.33 -24.13 2.34
N PRO A 69 31.58 -24.93 1.29
CA PRO A 69 30.52 -25.67 0.61
C PRO A 69 29.88 -26.69 1.57
N PRO A 70 28.57 -26.99 1.42
CA PRO A 70 27.91 -28.01 2.21
C PRO A 70 28.58 -29.36 1.98
N SER A 71 28.99 -30.02 3.06
CA SER A 71 29.52 -31.38 3.04
C SER A 71 28.48 -32.31 2.41
N ALA A 72 28.79 -32.83 1.23
CA ALA A 72 28.03 -33.91 0.63
C ALA A 72 28.22 -35.17 1.48
N ASN A 73 27.18 -35.58 2.21
CA ASN A 73 27.10 -36.94 2.72
C ASN A 73 27.07 -37.87 1.49
N THR A 74 28.22 -38.44 1.21
CA THR A 74 28.39 -39.51 0.24
C THR A 74 27.84 -40.75 0.91
N ASP A 75 26.54 -40.98 0.76
CA ASP A 75 25.93 -42.26 1.09
C ASP A 75 26.40 -43.26 0.02
N SER A 76 27.34 -44.11 0.41
CA SER A 76 27.95 -45.12 -0.43
C SER A 76 26.90 -46.15 -0.82
N GLY A 77 26.43 -46.05 -2.06
CA GLY A 77 25.45 -46.94 -2.66
C GLY A 77 25.87 -48.40 -2.67
N GLY A 78 24.95 -49.25 -2.20
CA GLY A 78 24.83 -50.62 -2.69
C GLY A 78 24.14 -50.61 -4.04
N VAL A 79 24.79 -51.23 -5.03
CA VAL A 79 24.30 -51.40 -6.40
C VAL A 79 22.94 -52.10 -6.36
N SER A 80 21.87 -51.37 -6.69
CA SER A 80 20.52 -51.92 -6.78
C SER A 80 20.27 -52.34 -8.24
N ASP A 81 20.01 -53.63 -8.40
CA ASP A 81 19.68 -54.31 -9.65
C ASP A 81 18.41 -53.70 -10.31
N PRO A 82 18.49 -53.16 -11.54
CA PRO A 82 17.40 -52.41 -12.19
C PRO A 82 16.21 -53.27 -12.64
N LEU A 83 16.18 -54.58 -12.35
CA LEU A 83 15.07 -55.47 -12.73
C LEU A 83 14.24 -55.99 -11.55
N THR A 84 14.49 -55.49 -10.34
CA THR A 84 13.64 -55.83 -9.20
C THR A 84 12.49 -54.83 -9.11
N ILE A 85 11.33 -55.17 -9.66
CA ILE A 85 10.07 -54.47 -9.40
C ILE A 85 9.78 -54.63 -7.91
N ASP A 86 10.14 -53.60 -7.14
CA ASP A 86 9.93 -53.53 -5.71
C ASP A 86 8.40 -53.47 -5.47
N GLN A 87 7.80 -54.61 -5.13
CA GLN A 87 6.40 -54.73 -4.74
C GLN A 87 6.18 -54.12 -3.35
N ARG A 88 6.50 -52.83 -3.19
CA ARG A 88 6.15 -52.09 -1.98
C ARG A 88 4.66 -51.84 -2.00
N THR A 89 3.95 -52.62 -1.20
CA THR A 89 2.56 -52.36 -0.82
C THR A 89 2.45 -50.92 -0.28
N PRO A 90 1.41 -50.16 -0.64
CA PRO A 90 1.23 -48.76 -0.25
C PRO A 90 1.20 -48.52 1.27
N ASP A 91 1.02 -49.57 2.07
CA ASP A 91 1.04 -49.49 3.53
C ASP A 91 2.44 -49.28 4.12
N THR A 92 3.51 -49.61 3.39
CA THR A 92 4.89 -49.49 3.91
C THR A 92 5.44 -48.06 3.79
N ASP A 93 4.90 -47.24 2.88
CA ASP A 93 5.41 -45.88 2.63
C ASP A 93 4.81 -44.80 3.55
N LEU A 94 3.77 -45.15 4.32
CA LEU A 94 3.13 -44.24 5.29
C LEU A 94 3.82 -44.23 6.67
N THR A 95 4.68 -45.19 6.97
CA THR A 95 5.28 -45.34 8.32
C THR A 95 6.73 -44.88 8.42
N GLY A 96 7.45 -44.73 7.30
CA GLY A 96 8.89 -44.47 7.29
C GLY A 96 9.34 -43.01 7.32
N THR A 97 8.50 -42.07 6.88
CA THR A 97 9.01 -40.74 6.46
C THR A 97 8.68 -39.59 7.42
N TRP A 98 7.97 -39.88 8.53
CA TRP A 98 7.57 -38.86 9.51
C TRP A 98 7.90 -39.30 10.94
N THR A 99 9.19 -39.48 11.24
CA THR A 99 9.66 -39.56 12.63
C THR A 99 9.63 -38.17 13.27
N PHE A 100 8.50 -37.81 13.89
CA PHE A 100 8.44 -36.71 14.84
C PHE A 100 9.26 -37.05 16.10
N SER A 101 10.04 -36.07 16.55
CA SER A 101 10.81 -36.08 17.80
C SER A 101 9.93 -36.49 18.98
N ARG A 102 10.09 -37.73 19.46
CA ARG A 102 9.54 -38.18 20.76
C ARG A 102 10.40 -37.61 21.89
N GLY A 103 10.29 -36.31 22.14
CA GLY A 103 10.72 -35.66 23.37
C GLY A 103 9.51 -35.52 24.30
N ALA A 104 9.47 -36.32 25.35
CA ALA A 104 8.38 -36.43 26.30
C ALA A 104 8.09 -35.13 27.06
N VAL A 105 6.96 -34.47 26.75
CA VAL A 105 6.03 -33.88 27.73
C VAL A 105 4.63 -33.99 27.12
N SER A 106 3.78 -34.81 27.73
CA SER A 106 2.37 -34.96 27.37
C SER A 106 1.59 -33.67 27.69
N ARG A 107 1.75 -32.64 26.86
CA ARG A 107 0.72 -31.62 26.69
C ARG A 107 -0.16 -32.10 25.56
N SER A 108 -1.37 -32.53 25.91
CA SER A 108 -2.44 -32.80 24.95
C SER A 108 -2.43 -31.68 23.90
N PRO A 109 -2.36 -31.98 22.59
CA PRO A 109 -2.39 -30.95 21.57
C PRO A 109 -3.66 -30.12 21.74
N ASN A 110 -3.47 -28.85 22.13
CA ASN A 110 -4.53 -27.89 22.43
C ASN A 110 -5.15 -27.35 21.13
N TYR A 111 -5.54 -28.25 20.22
CA TYR A 111 -6.08 -27.92 18.90
C TYR A 111 -7.44 -28.56 18.62
N ILE A 112 -7.98 -29.35 19.55
CA ILE A 112 -9.38 -29.77 19.50
C ILE A 112 -10.13 -28.86 20.48
N ALA A 113 -10.27 -27.60 20.11
CA ALA A 113 -11.40 -26.82 20.62
C ALA A 113 -12.65 -27.48 20.03
N SER A 114 -13.59 -27.85 20.89
CA SER A 114 -14.89 -28.39 20.51
C SER A 114 -15.56 -27.48 19.48
N VAL A 115 -15.89 -28.05 18.32
CA VAL A 115 -16.39 -27.39 17.10
C VAL A 115 -17.77 -26.76 17.28
N ASP A 116 -18.41 -26.94 18.44
CA ASP A 116 -19.84 -26.65 18.61
C ASP A 116 -20.21 -25.20 18.94
N GLU A 117 -19.28 -24.28 19.25
CA GLU A 117 -19.68 -22.93 19.74
C GLU A 117 -18.83 -21.73 19.29
N ASP A 118 -18.04 -21.84 18.20
CA ASP A 118 -17.42 -20.63 17.61
C ASP A 118 -18.19 -20.19 16.35
N PRO A 119 -19.04 -19.13 16.40
CA PRO A 119 -19.74 -18.59 15.23
C PRO A 119 -18.80 -18.00 14.16
N PHE A 120 -17.49 -18.06 14.39
CA PHE A 120 -16.43 -17.56 13.52
C PHE A 120 -16.18 -18.40 12.26
N PHE A 121 -16.77 -19.59 12.13
CA PHE A 121 -16.65 -20.41 10.92
C PHE A 121 -17.92 -20.43 10.07
N THR A 122 -18.66 -19.32 10.06
CA THR A 122 -19.65 -19.12 8.99
C THR A 122 -18.88 -19.04 7.68
N VAL A 123 -18.93 -20.10 6.87
CA VAL A 123 -18.32 -20.14 5.54
C VAL A 123 -18.92 -18.98 4.76
N ASN A 124 -18.13 -17.94 4.54
CA ASN A 124 -18.55 -16.79 3.77
C ASN A 124 -19.10 -17.29 2.43
N PRO A 125 -20.34 -16.92 2.06
CA PRO A 125 -20.94 -17.42 0.83
C PRO A 125 -20.01 -17.10 -0.34
N VAL A 126 -19.96 -17.98 -1.34
CA VAL A 126 -19.08 -17.79 -2.50
C VAL A 126 -19.40 -16.44 -3.15
N GLY A 127 -18.43 -15.53 -3.19
CA GLY A 127 -18.59 -14.14 -3.62
C GLY A 127 -18.56 -13.11 -2.48
N TYR A 128 -18.64 -13.53 -1.23
CA TYR A 128 -18.52 -12.68 -0.05
C TYR A 128 -17.06 -12.59 0.39
N TYR A 129 -16.32 -11.69 -0.25
CA TYR A 129 -14.99 -11.34 0.20
C TYR A 129 -15.11 -10.42 1.43
N GLN A 130 -14.96 -10.98 2.63
CA GLN A 130 -15.00 -10.21 3.89
C GLN A 130 -13.89 -9.14 3.95
N GLY A 131 -12.87 -9.29 3.09
CA GLY A 131 -11.88 -8.27 2.81
C GLY A 131 -11.13 -7.77 4.03
N VAL A 132 -10.35 -6.73 3.82
CA VAL A 132 -9.74 -5.97 4.90
C VAL A 132 -10.47 -4.65 4.88
N SER A 133 -11.32 -4.42 5.88
CA SER A 133 -11.98 -3.13 6.06
C SER A 133 -11.06 -2.17 6.80
N LEU A 134 -11.17 -0.88 6.50
CA LEU A 134 -10.46 0.18 7.23
C LEU A 134 -10.80 0.17 8.74
N ASP A 135 -12.03 -0.24 9.07
CA ASP A 135 -12.54 -0.29 10.45
C ASP A 135 -12.21 -1.59 11.20
N GLY A 136 -11.68 -2.60 10.50
CA GLY A 136 -11.63 -3.98 11.00
C GLY A 136 -10.65 -4.27 12.14
N GLY A 137 -9.94 -3.27 12.68
CA GLY A 137 -9.00 -3.46 13.80
C GLY A 137 -7.86 -4.44 13.54
N ASN A 138 -7.67 -4.88 12.29
CA ASN A 138 -6.71 -5.90 11.93
C ASN A 138 -5.29 -5.38 12.13
N THR A 139 -4.56 -6.01 13.03
CA THR A 139 -3.17 -5.68 13.29
C THR A 139 -2.26 -6.46 12.33
N PRO A 140 -1.27 -5.81 11.69
CA PRO A 140 -0.36 -6.51 10.82
C PRO A 140 0.44 -7.54 11.65
N PRO A 141 0.70 -8.74 11.12
CA PRO A 141 1.44 -9.78 11.84
C PRO A 141 2.89 -9.39 12.17
N PHE A 142 3.43 -8.38 11.46
CA PHE A 142 4.77 -7.86 11.66
C PHE A 142 4.70 -6.36 11.89
N ALA A 143 4.46 -5.95 13.14
CA ALA A 143 4.57 -4.57 13.54
C ALA A 143 6.05 -4.13 13.47
N PRO A 144 6.41 -3.06 12.74
CA PRO A 144 7.74 -2.47 12.84
C PRO A 144 8.03 -2.05 14.28
N THR A 145 9.24 -2.33 14.76
CA THR A 145 9.67 -2.01 16.12
C THR A 145 9.71 -0.50 16.40
N GLU A 146 9.81 0.31 15.35
CA GLU A 146 9.84 1.77 15.43
C GLU A 146 8.78 2.40 14.52
N VAL A 147 7.79 3.02 15.16
CA VAL A 147 6.78 3.88 14.53
C VAL A 147 7.31 5.32 14.63
N GLY A 148 7.38 6.04 13.51
CA GLY A 148 7.86 7.45 13.48
C GLY A 148 9.32 7.69 13.05
N GLY A 149 10.01 6.70 12.46
CA GLY A 149 11.32 6.91 11.85
C GLY A 149 11.30 7.83 10.62
N GLN A 150 12.47 8.29 10.17
CA GLN A 150 12.62 9.11 8.95
C GLN A 150 12.25 8.38 7.65
N SER A 151 12.10 7.06 7.70
CA SER A 151 11.71 6.21 6.58
C SER A 151 10.42 5.47 6.94
N ALA A 152 9.44 5.53 6.04
CA ALA A 152 8.21 4.80 6.20
C ALA A 152 8.37 3.35 5.73
N VAL A 153 7.60 2.46 6.34
CA VAL A 153 7.50 1.05 5.96
C VAL A 153 6.07 0.75 5.58
N LEU A 154 5.85 0.22 4.37
CA LEU A 154 4.59 -0.31 3.90
C LEU A 154 4.32 -1.67 4.56
N THR A 155 3.43 -1.66 5.54
CA THR A 155 3.09 -2.84 6.35
C THR A 155 1.94 -3.64 5.77
N TRP A 156 1.04 -3.01 5.00
CA TRP A 156 -0.11 -3.66 4.40
C TRP A 156 -0.62 -2.93 3.14
N THR A 157 -1.16 -3.69 2.18
CA THR A 157 -1.89 -3.17 1.01
C THR A 157 -3.29 -3.79 0.97
N GLY A 158 -4.33 -2.98 0.85
CA GLY A 158 -5.71 -3.44 0.90
C GLY A 158 -6.58 -2.83 -0.19
N PHE A 159 -7.71 -3.49 -0.42
CA PHE A 159 -8.77 -3.04 -1.29
C PHE A 159 -10.10 -3.29 -0.59
N GLU A 160 -10.96 -2.27 -0.59
CA GLU A 160 -12.28 -2.31 0.00
C GLU A 160 -13.29 -1.82 -1.05
N ARG A 161 -14.39 -2.55 -1.21
CA ARG A 161 -15.52 -2.13 -2.03
C ARG A 161 -16.55 -1.45 -1.10
N GLY A 162 -16.77 -0.15 -1.29
CA GLY A 162 -17.88 0.57 -0.67
C GLY A 162 -19.18 0.31 -1.44
N GLU A 163 -20.23 1.09 -1.20
CA GLU A 163 -21.48 0.98 -1.95
C GLU A 163 -21.41 1.69 -3.32
N ALA A 164 -20.95 2.94 -3.32
CA ALA A 164 -20.80 3.79 -4.51
C ALA A 164 -19.34 4.18 -4.83
N SER A 165 -18.38 3.57 -4.13
CA SER A 165 -16.96 3.81 -4.33
C SER A 165 -16.15 2.55 -4.11
N SER A 166 -14.91 2.60 -4.56
CA SER A 166 -13.89 1.60 -4.29
C SER A 166 -12.66 2.27 -3.71
N ARG A 167 -12.03 1.62 -2.73
CA ARG A 167 -10.93 2.19 -1.97
C ARG A 167 -9.72 1.28 -2.06
N VAL A 168 -8.58 1.85 -2.41
CA VAL A 168 -7.29 1.20 -2.29
C VAL A 168 -6.55 1.88 -1.15
N PHE A 169 -6.07 1.12 -0.18
CA PHE A 169 -5.38 1.71 0.96
C PHE A 169 -4.04 1.05 1.24
N PHE A 170 -3.15 1.86 1.80
CA PHE A 170 -1.76 1.51 2.12
C PHE A 170 -1.52 1.83 3.59
N GLN A 171 -1.23 0.81 4.39
CA GLN A 171 -0.87 1.01 5.78
C GLN A 171 0.64 1.26 5.88
N LEU A 172 0.99 2.39 6.48
CA LEU A 172 2.35 2.90 6.61
C LEU A 172 2.71 3.05 8.10
N SER A 173 3.98 2.81 8.42
CA SER A 173 4.51 3.03 9.78
C SER A 173 4.61 4.50 10.21
N THR A 174 4.50 5.43 9.27
CA THR A 174 4.50 6.87 9.52
C THR A 174 3.79 7.57 8.37
N GLY A 175 3.38 8.82 8.58
CA GLY A 175 2.70 9.62 7.56
C GLY A 175 3.65 9.96 6.41
N VAL A 176 3.19 9.79 5.18
CA VAL A 176 3.94 10.12 3.97
C VAL A 176 3.01 10.88 3.03
N GLU A 177 3.48 12.02 2.55
CA GLU A 177 2.78 12.79 1.51
C GLU A 177 3.05 12.14 0.14
N PRO A 178 2.01 11.63 -0.56
CA PRO A 178 2.18 10.96 -1.84
C PRO A 178 2.35 11.94 -2.99
N GLU A 179 3.27 11.64 -3.91
CA GLU A 179 3.35 12.29 -5.22
C GLU A 179 2.46 11.53 -6.21
N VAL A 180 1.32 12.09 -6.61
CA VAL A 180 0.33 11.44 -7.48
C VAL A 180 0.40 11.99 -8.90
N VAL A 181 0.52 11.10 -9.88
CA VAL A 181 0.55 11.42 -11.32
C VAL A 181 -0.47 10.54 -12.04
N VAL A 182 -1.43 11.16 -12.73
CA VAL A 182 -2.45 10.46 -13.52
C VAL A 182 -2.08 10.56 -15.00
N GLU A 183 -1.80 9.42 -15.63
CA GLU A 183 -1.36 9.33 -17.04
C GLU A 183 -1.91 8.06 -17.69
N ASP A 184 -2.48 8.14 -18.89
CA ASP A 184 -2.81 7.00 -19.76
C ASP A 184 -3.64 5.88 -19.07
N GLY A 185 -4.67 6.25 -18.32
CA GLY A 185 -5.49 5.28 -17.58
C GLY A 185 -4.75 4.59 -16.43
N ARG A 186 -3.67 5.21 -15.95
CA ARG A 186 -2.89 4.74 -14.79
C ARG A 186 -2.73 5.88 -13.80
N VAL A 187 -2.83 5.55 -12.52
CA VAL A 187 -2.44 6.45 -11.44
C VAL A 187 -1.12 5.95 -10.88
N ARG A 188 -0.05 6.69 -11.11
CA ARG A 188 1.27 6.42 -10.52
C ARG A 188 1.39 7.23 -9.25
N VAL A 189 1.60 6.55 -8.14
CA VAL A 189 1.81 7.16 -6.83
C VAL A 189 3.23 6.86 -6.40
N LYS A 190 4.02 7.89 -6.13
CA LYS A 190 5.35 7.76 -5.56
C LYS A 190 5.30 8.11 -4.08
N LEU A 191 5.75 7.18 -3.25
CA LEU A 191 5.87 7.32 -1.81
C LEU A 191 7.35 7.52 -1.47
N PRO A 192 7.79 8.76 -1.19
CA PRO A 192 9.19 9.06 -0.92
C PRO A 192 9.68 8.36 0.36
N ARG A 193 10.93 7.89 0.35
CA ARG A 193 11.60 7.26 1.52
C ARG A 193 10.80 6.12 2.14
N THR A 194 9.99 5.44 1.33
CA THR A 194 9.13 4.35 1.77
C THR A 194 9.71 3.01 1.34
N SER A 195 9.81 2.08 2.28
CA SER A 195 10.30 0.73 2.06
C SER A 195 9.17 -0.30 2.23
N VAL A 196 9.34 -1.52 1.74
CA VAL A 196 8.33 -2.59 1.86
C VAL A 196 8.99 -3.88 2.33
N THR A 197 8.95 -4.18 3.62
CA THR A 197 9.69 -5.32 4.18
C THR A 197 9.07 -6.66 3.80
N VAL A 198 7.74 -6.77 3.85
CA VAL A 198 7.02 -8.01 3.62
C VAL A 198 6.87 -8.28 2.12
N ARG A 199 7.38 -9.43 1.66
CA ARG A 199 7.30 -9.84 0.24
C ARG A 199 5.86 -9.91 -0.27
N ASN A 200 4.93 -10.33 0.58
CA ASN A 200 3.51 -10.47 0.21
C ASN A 200 2.87 -9.13 -0.19
N ASN A 201 3.26 -8.02 0.44
CA ASN A 201 2.74 -6.68 0.13
C ASN A 201 3.15 -6.15 -1.24
N ARG A 202 4.07 -6.85 -1.92
CA ARG A 202 4.48 -6.55 -3.30
C ARG A 202 3.71 -7.38 -4.33
N ARG A 203 2.86 -8.32 -3.90
CA ARG A 203 2.01 -9.06 -4.82
C ARG A 203 0.97 -8.11 -5.40
N LYS A 204 0.66 -8.31 -6.67
CA LYS A 204 -0.37 -7.51 -7.33
C LYS A 204 -1.74 -7.80 -6.71
N LEU A 205 -2.52 -6.76 -6.48
CA LEU A 205 -3.94 -6.90 -6.16
C LEU A 205 -4.71 -6.93 -7.47
N ILE A 206 -5.46 -8.01 -7.71
CA ILE A 206 -6.27 -8.17 -8.91
C ILE A 206 -7.71 -7.80 -8.53
N THR A 207 -8.15 -6.61 -8.92
CA THR A 207 -9.49 -6.10 -8.61
C THR A 207 -10.45 -6.22 -9.79
N ARG A 208 -10.00 -6.83 -10.90
CA ARG A 208 -10.81 -6.97 -12.12
C ARG A 208 -12.12 -7.77 -11.96
N TYR A 209 -12.26 -8.56 -10.91
CA TYR A 209 -13.50 -9.30 -10.66
C TYR A 209 -14.57 -8.45 -9.96
N PHE A 210 -14.19 -7.24 -9.51
CA PHE A 210 -15.10 -6.26 -8.95
C PHE A 210 -15.51 -5.26 -10.04
N ASN A 211 -16.71 -4.72 -9.89
CA ASN A 211 -17.21 -3.65 -10.76
C ASN A 211 -16.66 -2.30 -10.27
N THR A 212 -15.36 -2.09 -10.45
CA THR A 212 -14.65 -0.90 -9.95
C THR A 212 -13.73 -0.30 -11.01
N PRO A 213 -13.42 1.01 -10.95
CA PRO A 213 -12.51 1.65 -11.89
C PRO A 213 -11.10 1.08 -11.87
N VAL A 214 -10.65 0.55 -10.73
CA VAL A 214 -9.32 -0.04 -10.58
C VAL A 214 -9.34 -1.51 -11.04
N GLU A 215 -8.44 -1.86 -11.95
CA GLU A 215 -8.27 -3.22 -12.47
C GLU A 215 -7.17 -4.00 -11.74
N GLU A 216 -6.02 -3.36 -11.52
CA GLU A 216 -4.87 -3.94 -10.84
C GLU A 216 -4.13 -2.89 -10.00
N VAL A 217 -3.56 -3.32 -8.88
CA VAL A 217 -2.64 -2.50 -8.06
C VAL A 217 -1.28 -3.18 -7.99
N LEU A 218 -0.24 -2.51 -8.46
CA LEU A 218 1.13 -3.02 -8.45
C LEU A 218 2.01 -2.17 -7.56
N VAL A 219 2.72 -2.81 -6.63
CA VAL A 219 3.69 -2.16 -5.74
C VAL A 219 5.11 -2.55 -6.15
N SER A 220 5.90 -1.56 -6.55
CA SER A 220 7.29 -1.73 -6.96
C SER A 220 8.24 -0.82 -6.19
N ARG A 221 9.50 -1.25 -6.01
CA ARG A 221 10.54 -0.41 -5.41
C ARG A 221 11.28 0.35 -6.51
N LYS A 222 11.55 1.63 -6.28
CA LYS A 222 12.33 2.50 -7.17
C LYS A 222 13.41 3.21 -6.35
N GLY A 223 14.57 2.57 -6.22
CA GLY A 223 15.65 3.07 -5.39
C GLY A 223 15.26 3.08 -3.91
N LYS A 224 15.19 4.28 -3.31
CA LYS A 224 14.78 4.49 -1.91
C LYS A 224 13.28 4.75 -1.74
N ASP A 225 12.57 4.88 -2.85
CA ASP A 225 11.16 5.20 -2.88
C ASP A 225 10.34 3.97 -3.29
N LEU A 226 9.05 4.04 -3.01
CA LEU A 226 8.08 3.04 -3.42
C LEU A 226 7.16 3.65 -4.48
N GLN A 227 7.00 2.95 -5.60
CA GLN A 227 6.09 3.34 -6.67
C GLN A 227 4.92 2.36 -6.68
N VAL A 228 3.72 2.91 -6.53
CA VAL A 228 2.45 2.20 -6.68
C VAL A 228 1.88 2.58 -8.04
N ASP A 229 1.61 1.59 -8.88
CA ASP A 229 0.91 1.77 -10.14
C ASP A 229 -0.51 1.20 -9.99
N LEU A 230 -1.52 2.06 -10.02
CA LEU A 230 -2.93 1.67 -10.08
C LEU A 230 -3.33 1.67 -11.56
N VAL A 231 -3.61 0.50 -12.11
CA VAL A 231 -4.10 0.34 -13.48
C VAL A 231 -5.62 0.49 -13.45
N LEU A 232 -6.14 1.47 -14.20
CA LEU A 232 -7.56 1.73 -14.28
C LEU A 232 -8.16 1.02 -15.49
N ARG A 233 -9.34 0.43 -15.30
CA ARG A 233 -10.17 -0.12 -16.38
C ARG A 233 -10.82 0.99 -17.21
N TRP A 234 -11.24 2.07 -16.56
CA TRP A 234 -11.79 3.26 -17.20
C TRP A 234 -11.27 4.52 -16.51
N ALA A 235 -11.40 5.66 -17.18
CA ALA A 235 -10.93 6.93 -16.65
C ALA A 235 -11.71 7.30 -15.37
N ALA A 236 -11.00 7.43 -14.27
CA ALA A 236 -11.53 7.88 -12.99
C ALA A 236 -10.48 8.74 -12.28
N THR A 237 -10.92 9.82 -11.65
CA THR A 237 -10.05 10.71 -10.88
C THR A 237 -10.11 10.28 -9.41
N PRO A 238 -9.00 9.79 -8.83
CA PRO A 238 -8.98 9.43 -7.41
C PRO A 238 -8.98 10.67 -6.54
N THR A 239 -9.69 10.60 -5.42
CA THR A 239 -9.43 11.44 -4.25
C THR A 239 -8.54 10.64 -3.28
N TRP A 240 -7.70 11.31 -2.51
CA TRP A 240 -6.87 10.62 -1.52
C TRP A 240 -6.82 11.40 -0.21
N ASP A 241 -6.68 10.64 0.87
CA ASP A 241 -6.63 11.15 2.24
C ASP A 241 -5.73 10.27 3.12
N THR A 242 -5.20 10.83 4.20
CA THR A 242 -4.42 10.08 5.19
C THR A 242 -5.18 10.04 6.51
N LYS A 243 -5.49 8.83 6.97
CA LYS A 243 -6.24 8.60 8.21
C LYS A 243 -5.35 7.95 9.27
N PRO A 244 -5.54 8.28 10.56
CA PRO A 244 -4.87 7.56 11.63
C PRO A 244 -5.35 6.11 11.66
N GLY A 245 -4.41 5.17 11.63
CA GLY A 245 -4.66 3.75 11.79
C GLY A 245 -4.49 3.29 13.24
N PRO A 246 -4.85 2.03 13.55
CA PRO A 246 -4.62 1.45 14.87
C PRO A 246 -3.12 1.46 15.21
N ASN A 247 -2.75 1.45 16.51
CA ASN A 247 -1.36 1.35 16.98
C ASN A 247 -0.37 2.40 16.42
N GLY A 248 -0.86 3.59 16.06
CA GLY A 248 -0.02 4.68 15.55
C GLY A 248 0.40 4.54 14.08
N TYR A 249 -0.14 3.55 13.36
CA TYR A 249 0.01 3.48 11.91
C TYR A 249 -0.74 4.63 11.22
N GLN A 250 -0.38 4.89 9.97
CA GLN A 250 -1.10 5.82 9.09
C GLN A 250 -1.65 5.04 7.91
N LEU A 251 -2.90 5.32 7.54
CA LEU A 251 -3.58 4.73 6.40
C LEU A 251 -3.67 5.77 5.29
N LEU A 252 -2.94 5.55 4.20
CA LEU A 252 -3.10 6.33 2.98
C LEU A 252 -4.20 5.68 2.14
N VAL A 253 -5.30 6.39 1.94
CA VAL A 253 -6.50 5.87 1.27
C VAL A 253 -6.70 6.61 -0.05
N PHE A 254 -6.84 5.87 -1.14
CA PHE A 254 -7.26 6.35 -2.44
C PHE A 254 -8.69 5.89 -2.69
N GLU A 255 -9.61 6.83 -2.83
CA GLU A 255 -11.01 6.59 -3.12
C GLU A 255 -11.30 6.88 -4.60
N PHE A 256 -11.93 5.90 -5.25
CA PHE A 256 -12.34 5.95 -6.64
C PHE A 256 -13.87 5.91 -6.66
N PRO A 257 -14.54 6.93 -7.20
CA PRO A 257 -15.99 6.88 -7.32
C PRO A 257 -16.36 5.86 -8.39
N ASP A 258 -17.39 5.06 -8.12
CA ASP A 258 -17.91 4.09 -9.08
C ASP A 258 -18.86 4.80 -10.05
N THR A 259 -18.31 5.71 -10.84
CA THR A 259 -19.08 6.37 -11.88
C THR A 259 -19.11 5.48 -13.11
N LEU A 260 -20.00 4.48 -13.12
CA LEU A 260 -20.55 4.00 -14.40
C LEU A 260 -21.45 5.07 -15.04
N ASP A 261 -21.94 6.01 -14.23
CA ASP A 261 -22.87 7.07 -14.58
C ASP A 261 -22.22 8.46 -14.54
N ALA A 262 -20.89 8.54 -14.73
CA ALA A 262 -20.24 9.84 -14.90
C ALA A 262 -20.93 10.52 -16.08
N PRO A 263 -21.51 11.73 -15.89
CA PRO A 263 -22.05 12.49 -17.02
C PRO A 263 -20.93 12.55 -18.05
N LEU A 264 -21.21 12.05 -19.26
CA LEU A 264 -20.29 12.13 -20.38
C LEU A 264 -19.67 13.54 -20.34
N PRO A 265 -18.33 13.68 -20.39
CA PRO A 265 -17.72 15.01 -20.44
C PRO A 265 -18.48 15.79 -21.51
N PRO A 266 -18.96 17.01 -21.22
CA PRO A 266 -19.79 17.76 -22.16
C PRO A 266 -19.03 17.72 -23.48
N SER A 267 -19.61 17.03 -24.47
CA SER A 267 -18.95 16.79 -25.75
C SER A 267 -18.41 18.12 -26.18
N ALA A 268 -17.08 18.23 -26.26
CA ALA A 268 -16.41 19.50 -26.50
C ALA A 268 -17.17 20.17 -27.64
N THR A 269 -17.86 21.27 -27.33
CA THR A 269 -18.69 21.99 -28.28
C THR A 269 -17.74 22.30 -29.41
N THR A 270 -17.93 21.61 -30.55
CA THR A 270 -17.16 21.86 -31.76
C THR A 270 -17.15 23.37 -31.94
N PRO A 271 -15.98 24.01 -31.99
CA PRO A 271 -15.92 25.46 -32.11
C PRO A 271 -16.76 25.81 -33.33
N THR A 272 -17.88 26.49 -33.08
CA THR A 272 -18.74 27.05 -34.10
C THR A 272 -17.84 27.83 -35.03
N THR A 273 -17.55 27.24 -36.19
CA THR A 273 -16.85 27.92 -37.26
C THR A 273 -17.70 29.15 -37.55
N PRO A 274 -17.18 30.38 -37.42
CA PRO A 274 -17.93 31.55 -37.80
C PRO A 274 -18.28 31.37 -39.27
N SER A 275 -19.57 31.15 -39.52
CA SER A 275 -20.18 31.12 -40.83
C SER A 275 -19.90 32.48 -41.45
N GLY A 276 -18.87 32.52 -42.29
CA GLY A 276 -18.55 33.67 -43.12
C GLY A 276 -19.77 34.03 -43.95
N GLY A 277 -20.14 35.30 -43.90
CA GLY A 277 -21.28 35.83 -44.63
C GLY A 277 -21.18 35.58 -46.13
N GLU A 278 -22.28 35.06 -46.68
CA GLU A 278 -23.06 35.74 -47.72
C GLU A 278 -22.94 37.27 -47.60
N SER A 279 -22.81 38.10 -48.64
CA SER A 279 -22.95 37.92 -50.08
C SER A 279 -22.24 39.13 -50.70
N ALA A 280 -21.26 38.92 -51.58
CA ALA A 280 -20.79 39.94 -52.49
C ALA A 280 -21.54 39.75 -53.81
N SER A 281 -22.60 40.53 -53.96
CA SER A 281 -23.36 40.71 -55.18
C SER A 281 -22.47 41.27 -56.30
N ASP A 282 -22.41 40.49 -57.36
CA ASP A 282 -22.35 40.86 -58.77
C ASP A 282 -22.93 42.26 -59.05
N ASP A 283 -22.10 43.19 -59.54
CA ASP A 283 -22.54 44.25 -60.46
C ASP A 283 -21.37 44.70 -61.35
N GLY A 284 -21.68 44.85 -62.64
CA GLY A 284 -20.73 44.91 -63.75
C GLY A 284 -20.01 46.25 -63.93
N GLY A 285 -19.13 46.27 -64.94
CA GLY A 285 -18.37 47.45 -65.36
C GLY A 285 -16.96 47.04 -65.78
N ASP A 286 -16.77 46.36 -66.90
CA ASP A 286 -16.63 46.97 -68.23
C ASP A 286 -15.23 47.56 -68.50
N ALA A 287 -14.71 47.14 -69.66
CA ALA A 287 -13.59 47.58 -70.47
C ALA A 287 -12.44 48.44 -69.87
N PHE A 288 -11.19 48.05 -70.11
CA PHE A 288 -10.36 48.62 -71.21
C PHE A 288 -8.95 48.00 -71.24
N LEU A 289 -8.57 47.47 -72.41
CA LEU A 289 -7.19 47.27 -72.88
C LEU A 289 -6.47 48.65 -73.00
N PRO A 290 -5.12 48.78 -72.94
CA PRO A 290 -4.26 48.24 -73.99
C PRO A 290 -2.85 47.76 -73.57
N THR A 291 -2.29 47.01 -74.50
CA THR A 291 -0.86 46.77 -74.74
C THR A 291 -0.10 48.06 -75.11
N ASP A 292 1.15 48.15 -74.62
CA ASP A 292 2.22 49.15 -74.86
C ASP A 292 1.97 50.62 -74.46
#